data_AF-A0A8B8HEI3-F1
#
_entry.id   AF-A0A8B8HEI3-F1
#
_cell.length_a   1.000
_cell.length_b   1.000
_cell.length_c   1.000
_cell.angle_alpha   90.00
_cell.angle_beta   90.00
_cell.angle_gamma   90.00
#
_symmetry.space_group_name_H-M   'P 1'
#
loop_
_entity.id
_entity.type
_entity.pdbx_description
1 polymer ?
#
loop_
_entity_poly.entity_id
_entity_poly.type
_entity_poly.pdbx_seq_one_letter_code
_entity_poly.pdbx_strand_id
1 'polypeptide(L)'
;MIVIFLFAMFSGIDQISANCKNCMLLGKDERAMFRAHSDACRTQSQVEQQLIDNMLSGKLVDDPRLKNHVYCVLLKCKIISKDGKLQKAAVLGKMGTRLDGKNVTKVLENCANQPGEKPEDLAWNLFRCGYDKKAVLFDFMPAGSNGTDENDAL
;
A
#
# COMPACT_ATOMS: atom_id res chain seq x y z
N MET A 1 -22.41 40.80 27.55
CA MET A 1 -22.72 40.74 26.10
C MET A 1 -21.41 41.03 25.38
N ILE A 2 -20.64 40.03 24.92
CA ILE A 2 -20.74 39.33 23.61
C ILE A 2 -20.51 40.38 22.48
N VAL A 3 -19.48 40.37 21.61
CA VAL A 3 -18.73 39.29 20.93
C VAL A 3 -17.30 39.75 20.56
N ILE A 4 -16.36 38.81 20.58
CA ILE A 4 -15.00 38.86 20.00
C ILE A 4 -15.09 38.68 18.47
N PHE A 5 -14.55 39.60 17.67
CA PHE A 5 -14.22 39.34 16.25
C PHE A 5 -12.91 40.05 15.90
N LEU A 6 -11.79 39.41 16.26
CA LEU A 6 -10.51 39.70 15.62
C LEU A 6 -10.52 39.01 14.26
N PHE A 7 -10.75 39.79 13.21
CA PHE A 7 -10.57 39.40 11.83
C PHE A 7 -9.10 39.01 11.61
N ALA A 8 -8.85 37.70 11.53
CA ALA A 8 -7.61 37.14 11.04
C ALA A 8 -7.53 37.38 9.53
N MET A 9 -6.85 38.45 9.13
CA MET A 9 -6.34 38.64 7.78
C MET A 9 -4.88 38.17 7.76
N PHE A 10 -4.68 36.85 7.68
CA PHE A 10 -3.45 36.30 7.10
C PHE A 10 -3.80 35.74 5.73
N SER A 11 -3.53 36.55 4.72
CA SER A 11 -3.37 36.09 3.35
C SER A 11 -2.11 35.22 3.30
N GLY A 12 -2.28 33.94 3.00
CA GLY A 12 -1.20 32.98 2.88
C GLY A 12 -1.74 31.64 2.38
N ILE A 13 -1.74 31.50 1.05
CA ILE A 13 -1.47 30.27 0.27
C ILE A 13 -0.85 29.18 1.17
N ASP A 14 -1.44 28.01 1.33
CA ASP A 14 -1.35 26.97 0.30
C ASP A 14 -2.57 26.06 0.26
N GLN A 15 -3.07 25.89 -0.97
CA GLN A 15 -3.67 24.64 -1.38
C GLN A 15 -2.62 23.54 -1.20
N ILE A 16 -2.63 22.83 -0.08
CA ILE A 16 -2.07 21.47 -0.04
C ILE A 16 -3.10 20.56 -0.71
N SER A 17 -3.32 20.80 -2.02
CA SER A 17 -3.58 19.65 -2.86
C SER A 17 -2.28 18.85 -2.78
N ALA A 18 -2.31 17.72 -2.08
CA ALA A 18 -1.42 16.63 -2.45
C ALA A 18 -1.79 16.30 -3.90
N ASN A 19 -1.20 17.01 -4.85
CA ASN A 19 -1.37 16.78 -6.28
C ASN A 19 -0.50 15.57 -6.63
N CYS A 20 -0.76 14.45 -5.97
CA CYS A 20 -0.25 13.18 -6.41
C CYS A 20 -1.15 12.75 -7.56
N LYS A 21 -0.83 13.24 -8.76
CA LYS A 21 -1.56 12.94 -10.01
C LYS A 21 -1.63 11.44 -10.35
N ASN A 22 -0.99 10.58 -9.56
CA ASN A 22 -0.96 9.13 -9.72
C ASN A 22 -1.12 8.34 -8.40
N CYS A 23 -1.45 8.99 -7.27
CA CYS A 23 -1.71 8.23 -6.04
C CYS A 23 -3.11 7.64 -6.14
N MET A 24 -3.20 6.33 -5.98
CA MET A 24 -4.47 5.64 -5.94
C MET A 24 -4.92 5.56 -4.50
N LEU A 25 -6.07 6.15 -4.25
CA LEU A 25 -6.74 6.06 -2.96
C LEU A 25 -7.51 4.75 -2.92
N LEU A 26 -7.02 3.79 -2.14
CA LEU A 26 -7.86 2.69 -1.70
C LEU A 26 -8.78 3.14 -0.58
N GLY A 27 -10.05 2.77 -0.73
CA GLY A 27 -11.10 3.04 0.25
C GLY A 27 -10.82 2.34 1.58
N LYS A 28 -11.55 2.77 2.62
CA LYS A 28 -11.40 2.25 4.00
C LYS A 28 -11.48 0.71 4.03
N ASP A 29 -12.36 0.12 3.23
CA ASP A 29 -12.60 -1.34 3.18
C ASP A 29 -11.40 -2.14 2.69
N GLU A 30 -10.65 -1.59 1.74
CA GLU A 30 -9.52 -2.29 1.11
C GLU A 30 -8.28 -2.26 2.00
N ARG A 31 -8.12 -1.16 2.76
CA ARG A 31 -7.12 -1.05 3.83
C ARG A 31 -7.41 -2.05 4.94
N ALA A 32 -8.68 -2.19 5.35
CA ALA A 32 -9.09 -3.16 6.36
C ALA A 32 -8.83 -4.60 5.91
N MET A 33 -9.15 -4.94 4.66
CA MET A 33 -8.86 -6.27 4.11
C MET A 33 -7.36 -6.58 4.06
N PHE A 34 -6.52 -5.62 3.66
CA PHE A 34 -5.07 -5.81 3.67
C PHE A 34 -4.54 -6.08 5.07
N ARG A 35 -4.98 -5.31 6.07
CA ARG A 35 -4.61 -5.52 7.49
C ARG A 35 -5.02 -6.91 7.97
N ALA A 36 -6.26 -7.33 7.71
CA ALA A 36 -6.73 -8.67 8.08
C ALA A 36 -5.90 -9.80 7.43
N HIS A 37 -5.50 -9.64 6.17
CA HIS A 37 -4.62 -10.61 5.52
C HIS A 37 -3.19 -10.58 6.09
N SER A 38 -2.65 -9.40 6.38
CA SER A 38 -1.37 -9.23 7.05
C SER A 38 -1.36 -9.94 8.40
N ASP A 39 -2.36 -9.71 9.25
CA ASP A 39 -2.45 -10.34 10.57
C ASP A 39 -2.47 -11.88 10.47
N ALA A 40 -3.25 -12.41 9.53
CA ALA A 40 -3.29 -13.85 9.26
C ALA A 40 -1.95 -14.41 8.73
N CYS A 41 -1.19 -13.61 8.00
CA CYS A 41 0.10 -14.00 7.42
C CYS A 41 1.26 -13.89 8.41
N ARG A 42 1.14 -13.07 9.44
CA ARG A 42 2.19 -12.90 10.46
C ARG A 42 2.49 -14.21 11.19
N THR A 43 1.45 -14.99 11.51
CA THR A 43 1.61 -16.30 12.16
C THR A 43 2.35 -17.30 11.26
N GLN A 44 2.16 -17.24 9.95
CA GLN A 44 2.78 -18.17 8.99
C GLN A 44 4.23 -17.80 8.69
N SER A 45 4.49 -16.50 8.52
CA SER A 45 5.82 -15.98 8.19
C SER A 45 6.75 -15.86 9.40
N GLN A 46 6.18 -15.79 10.61
CA GLN A 46 6.89 -15.47 11.85
C GLN A 46 7.68 -14.15 11.77
N VAL A 47 7.24 -13.24 10.89
CA VAL A 47 7.84 -11.91 10.75
C VAL A 47 7.58 -11.10 12.01
N GLU A 48 8.58 -10.31 12.41
CA GLU A 48 8.44 -9.39 13.52
C GLU A 48 7.54 -8.21 13.14
N GLN A 49 6.71 -7.76 14.07
CA GLN A 49 5.82 -6.62 13.84
C GLN A 49 6.60 -5.39 13.39
N GLN A 50 7.78 -5.15 13.96
CA GLN A 50 8.63 -4.02 13.60
C GLN A 50 9.08 -4.04 12.12
N LEU A 51 9.31 -5.22 11.54
CA LEU A 51 9.66 -5.33 10.11
C LEU A 51 8.44 -5.02 9.24
N ILE A 52 7.24 -5.41 9.66
CA ILE A 52 6.00 -5.01 9.00
C ILE A 52 5.85 -3.49 9.10
N ASP A 53 6.00 -2.89 10.28
CA ASP A 53 5.82 -1.45 10.49
C ASP A 53 6.86 -0.62 9.71
N ASN A 54 8.10 -1.10 9.63
CA ASN A 54 9.14 -0.52 8.78
C ASN A 54 8.75 -0.59 7.31
N MET A 55 8.32 -1.77 6.84
CA MET A 55 7.78 -1.92 5.50
C MET A 55 6.63 -0.93 5.29
N LEU A 56 5.70 -0.84 6.24
CA LEU A 56 4.55 0.09 6.33
C LEU A 56 4.95 1.57 6.53
N SER A 57 6.22 1.91 6.56
CA SER A 57 6.70 3.30 6.53
C SER A 57 7.63 3.55 5.34
N GLY A 58 7.69 2.61 4.41
CA GLY A 58 8.54 2.68 3.22
C GLY A 58 9.98 2.23 3.42
N LYS A 59 10.32 1.73 4.61
CA LYS A 59 11.63 1.15 4.89
C LYS A 59 11.61 -0.33 4.54
N LEU A 60 11.87 -0.62 3.27
CA LEU A 60 11.95 -1.99 2.76
C LEU A 60 13.32 -2.61 3.12
N VAL A 61 13.29 -3.67 3.92
CA VAL A 61 14.46 -4.45 4.31
C VAL A 61 14.34 -5.84 3.66
N ASP A 62 15.43 -6.35 3.10
CA ASP A 62 15.45 -7.70 2.54
C ASP A 62 15.62 -8.74 3.66
N ASP A 63 14.49 -9.07 4.31
CA ASP A 63 14.43 -10.09 5.35
C ASP A 63 13.61 -11.31 4.87
N PRO A 64 14.11 -12.56 5.04
CA PRO A 64 13.40 -13.75 4.58
C PRO A 64 11.98 -13.92 5.15
N ARG A 65 11.74 -13.53 6.40
CA ARG A 65 10.41 -13.62 7.02
C ARG A 65 9.50 -12.54 6.47
N LEU A 66 10.02 -11.35 6.22
CA LEU A 66 9.27 -10.28 5.55
C LEU A 66 8.90 -10.66 4.11
N LYS A 67 9.80 -11.31 3.36
CA LYS A 67 9.49 -11.87 2.03
C LYS A 67 8.35 -12.87 2.08
N ASN A 68 8.41 -13.82 3.01
CA ASN A 68 7.35 -14.82 3.23
C ASN A 68 6.02 -14.15 3.59
N HIS A 69 6.06 -13.10 4.41
CA HIS A 69 4.88 -12.32 4.77
C HIS A 69 4.25 -11.66 3.54
N VAL A 70 5.05 -10.95 2.74
CA VAL A 70 4.59 -10.31 1.49
C VAL A 70 4.01 -11.33 0.52
N TYR A 71 4.68 -12.46 0.32
CA TYR A 71 4.18 -13.55 -0.50
C TYR A 71 2.80 -14.04 -0.02
N CYS A 72 2.66 -14.32 1.29
CA CYS A 72 1.39 -14.78 1.86
C CYS A 72 0.26 -13.75 1.64
N VAL A 73 0.53 -12.46 1.87
CA VAL A 73 -0.46 -11.40 1.71
C VAL A 73 -0.88 -11.27 0.24
N LEU A 74 0.06 -11.20 -0.69
CA LEU A 74 -0.23 -11.10 -2.12
C LEU A 74 -1.00 -12.33 -2.64
N LEU A 75 -0.72 -13.51 -2.11
CA LEU A 75 -1.42 -14.75 -2.44
C LEU A 75 -2.86 -14.71 -1.92
N LYS A 76 -3.10 -14.30 -0.67
CA LYS A 76 -4.46 -14.15 -0.11
C LYS A 76 -5.27 -13.08 -0.84
N CYS A 77 -4.62 -11.99 -1.24
CA CYS A 77 -5.21 -10.95 -2.06
C CYS A 77 -5.47 -11.40 -3.52
N LYS A 78 -5.04 -12.60 -3.91
CA LYS A 78 -5.12 -13.14 -5.28
C LYS A 78 -4.45 -12.24 -6.32
N ILE A 79 -3.38 -11.54 -5.92
CA ILE A 79 -2.56 -10.72 -6.81
C ILE A 79 -1.51 -11.58 -7.52
N ILE A 80 -1.01 -12.60 -6.81
CA ILE A 80 -0.04 -13.56 -7.35
C ILE A 80 -0.57 -15.00 -7.29
N SER A 81 0.00 -15.88 -8.10
CA SER A 81 -0.18 -17.33 -8.03
C SER A 81 0.80 -17.97 -7.04
N LYS A 82 0.63 -19.27 -6.78
CA LYS A 82 1.49 -20.04 -5.87
C LYS A 82 2.96 -20.13 -6.32
N ASP A 83 3.24 -19.83 -7.58
CA ASP A 83 4.60 -19.74 -8.13
C ASP A 83 5.20 -18.32 -8.00
N GLY A 84 4.52 -17.40 -7.29
CA GLY A 84 5.01 -16.05 -7.04
C GLY A 84 4.74 -15.04 -8.16
N LYS A 85 4.10 -15.47 -9.26
CA LYS A 85 3.90 -14.62 -10.44
C LYS A 85 2.59 -13.84 -10.39
N LEU A 86 2.59 -12.66 -11.01
CA LEU A 86 1.42 -11.79 -11.10
C LEU A 86 0.25 -12.47 -11.84
N GLN A 87 -0.92 -12.55 -11.19
CA GLN A 87 -2.18 -12.97 -11.82
C GLN A 87 -2.85 -11.79 -12.53
N LYS A 88 -2.37 -11.45 -13.72
CA LYS A 88 -2.83 -10.29 -14.51
C LYS A 88 -4.35 -10.20 -14.63
N ALA A 89 -5.02 -11.30 -14.98
CA ALA A 89 -6.47 -11.33 -15.14
C ALA A 89 -7.24 -11.05 -13.83
N ALA A 90 -6.75 -11.58 -12.69
CA ALA A 90 -7.36 -11.33 -11.39
C ALA A 90 -7.17 -9.86 -10.96
N VAL A 91 -5.99 -9.30 -11.21
CA VAL A 91 -5.69 -7.89 -10.94
C VAL A 91 -6.54 -6.98 -11.82
N LEU A 92 -6.62 -7.22 -13.13
CA LEU A 92 -7.49 -6.48 -14.04
C LEU A 92 -8.95 -6.51 -13.60
N GLY A 93 -9.47 -7.68 -13.22
CA GLY A 93 -10.85 -7.81 -12.73
C GLY A 93 -11.12 -7.01 -11.46
N LYS A 94 -10.18 -7.00 -10.51
CA LYS A 94 -10.31 -6.24 -9.24
C LYS A 94 -10.10 -4.73 -9.41
N MET A 95 -9.27 -4.33 -10.37
CA MET A 95 -8.91 -2.93 -10.60
C MET A 95 -9.82 -2.26 -11.65
N GLY A 96 -10.50 -3.02 -12.50
CA GLY A 96 -11.28 -2.50 -13.62
C GLY A 96 -12.44 -1.57 -13.23
N THR A 97 -12.92 -1.64 -11.99
CA THR A 97 -13.98 -0.77 -11.45
C THR A 97 -13.44 0.51 -10.79
N ARG A 98 -12.11 0.68 -10.71
CA ARG A 98 -11.47 1.81 -10.03
C ARG A 98 -11.03 2.89 -11.02
N LEU A 99 -11.12 4.15 -10.60
CA LEU A 99 -10.75 5.32 -11.41
C LEU A 99 -9.29 5.30 -11.86
N ASP A 100 -8.42 4.74 -11.02
CA ASP A 100 -6.96 4.61 -11.19
C ASP A 100 -6.52 3.20 -11.56
N GLY A 101 -7.45 2.25 -11.64
CA GLY A 101 -7.14 0.83 -11.81
C GLY A 101 -6.30 0.53 -13.05
N LYS A 102 -6.53 1.27 -14.15
CA LYS A 102 -5.72 1.15 -15.39
C LYS A 102 -4.25 1.49 -15.17
N ASN A 103 -3.96 2.53 -14.38
CA ASN A 103 -2.59 2.94 -14.09
C ASN A 103 -1.88 1.88 -13.23
N VAL A 104 -2.59 1.35 -12.22
CA VAL A 104 -2.06 0.28 -11.37
C VAL A 104 -1.77 -0.98 -12.14
N THR A 105 -2.72 -1.44 -12.95
CA THR A 105 -2.52 -2.64 -13.73
C THR A 105 -1.33 -2.47 -14.66
N LYS A 106 -1.20 -1.33 -15.34
CA LYS A 106 -0.07 -1.07 -16.23
C LYS A 106 1.26 -1.15 -15.51
N VAL A 107 1.37 -0.58 -14.30
CA VAL A 107 2.63 -0.67 -13.54
C VAL A 107 2.90 -2.08 -13.05
N LEU A 108 1.91 -2.78 -12.51
CA LEU A 108 2.07 -4.18 -12.09
C LEU A 108 2.47 -5.08 -13.27
N GLU A 109 1.88 -4.87 -14.44
CA GLU A 109 2.26 -5.58 -15.67
C GLU A 109 3.69 -5.29 -16.09
N ASN A 110 4.14 -4.03 -16.02
CA ASN A 110 5.53 -3.66 -16.25
C ASN A 110 6.48 -4.29 -15.22
N CYS A 111 5.98 -4.64 -14.05
CA CYS A 111 6.70 -5.34 -13.00
C CYS A 111 6.52 -6.85 -13.04
N ALA A 112 5.76 -7.44 -13.95
CA ALA A 112 5.38 -8.85 -13.88
C ALA A 112 6.55 -9.84 -14.01
N ASN A 113 7.65 -9.44 -14.66
CA ASN A 113 8.79 -10.29 -14.97
C ASN A 113 9.96 -9.97 -14.04
N GLN A 114 9.80 -10.30 -12.76
CA GLN A 114 10.88 -10.11 -11.77
C GLN A 114 11.81 -11.32 -11.71
N PRO A 115 13.10 -11.11 -11.37
CA PRO A 115 14.01 -12.20 -11.06
C PRO A 115 13.67 -12.83 -9.70
N GLY A 116 14.10 -14.07 -9.48
CA GLY A 116 13.93 -14.77 -8.21
C GLY A 116 14.01 -16.29 -8.38
N GLU A 117 14.61 -16.97 -7.42
CA GLU A 117 14.72 -18.44 -7.43
C GLU A 117 13.51 -19.11 -6.80
N LYS A 118 12.89 -18.45 -5.81
CA LYS A 118 11.74 -18.96 -5.07
C LYS A 118 10.49 -18.10 -5.34
N PRO A 119 9.28 -18.66 -5.18
CA PRO A 119 8.03 -17.90 -5.26
C PRO A 119 8.02 -16.64 -4.39
N GLU A 120 8.64 -16.71 -3.21
CA GLU A 120 8.71 -15.60 -2.26
C GLU A 120 9.66 -14.49 -2.73
N ASP A 121 10.77 -14.83 -3.39
CA ASP A 121 11.66 -13.86 -4.00
C ASP A 121 11.00 -13.16 -5.19
N LEU A 122 10.28 -13.91 -6.03
CA LEU A 122 9.50 -13.34 -7.14
C LEU A 122 8.43 -12.37 -6.63
N ALA A 123 7.68 -12.77 -5.61
CA ALA A 123 6.65 -11.93 -5.00
C ALA A 123 7.22 -10.67 -4.34
N TRP A 124 8.34 -10.80 -3.63
CA TRP A 124 9.04 -9.68 -3.02
C TRP A 124 9.57 -8.69 -4.06
N ASN A 125 10.17 -9.18 -5.13
CA ASN A 125 10.68 -8.31 -6.18
C ASN A 125 9.53 -7.65 -6.95
N LEU A 126 8.38 -8.33 -7.11
CA LEU A 126 7.19 -7.75 -7.74
C LEU A 126 6.64 -6.61 -6.89
N PHE A 127 6.55 -6.86 -5.59
CA PHE A 127 6.19 -5.87 -4.59
C PHE A 127 7.12 -4.66 -4.65
N ARG A 128 8.44 -4.87 -4.63
CA ARG A 128 9.44 -3.79 -4.70
C ARG A 128 9.35 -2.99 -5.98
N CYS A 129 9.24 -3.66 -7.13
CA CYS A 129 9.08 -2.96 -8.41
C CYS A 129 7.82 -2.10 -8.44
N GLY A 130 6.70 -2.62 -7.93
CA GLY A 130 5.46 -1.85 -7.78
C GLY A 130 5.65 -0.64 -6.85
N TYR A 131 6.29 -0.86 -5.71
CA TYR A 131 6.64 0.17 -4.73
C TYR A 131 7.49 1.29 -5.37
N ASP A 132 8.61 0.94 -6.01
CA ASP A 132 9.57 1.90 -6.60
C ASP A 132 8.93 2.73 -7.72
N LYS A 133 8.03 2.13 -8.49
CA LYS A 133 7.28 2.82 -9.55
C LYS A 133 6.10 3.63 -9.04
N LYS A 134 5.93 3.73 -7.71
CA LYS A 134 4.77 4.34 -7.06
C LYS A 134 3.45 3.78 -7.58
N ALA A 135 3.44 2.52 -8.02
CA ALA A 135 2.19 1.78 -8.06
C ALA A 135 1.80 1.49 -6.65
N VAL A 136 1.14 2.47 -6.03
CA VAL A 136 -0.22 2.37 -5.49
C VAL A 136 -0.50 1.32 -4.42
N LEU A 137 0.18 0.18 -4.38
CA LEU A 137 -0.03 -0.85 -3.38
C LEU A 137 0.37 -0.41 -1.96
N PHE A 138 0.98 0.78 -1.79
CA PHE A 138 1.54 1.24 -0.51
C PHE A 138 1.16 2.64 -0.03
N ASP A 139 0.21 3.35 -0.66
CA ASP A 139 -0.47 4.49 0.03
C ASP A 139 -1.35 4.01 1.23
N PHE A 140 -1.35 2.70 1.47
CA PHE A 140 -1.98 1.94 2.54
C PHE A 140 -1.18 1.89 3.84
N MET A 141 0.09 2.28 3.76
CA MET A 141 1.06 2.14 4.81
C MET A 141 0.95 3.40 5.68
N PRO A 142 0.36 3.31 6.89
CA PRO A 142 0.28 4.48 7.75
C PRO A 142 1.72 4.89 8.01
N ALA A 143 2.11 6.04 7.47
CA ALA A 143 3.33 6.68 7.89
C ALA A 143 3.23 6.85 9.40
N GLY A 144 4.03 6.09 10.13
CA GLY A 144 4.36 6.45 11.50
C GLY A 144 4.90 7.87 11.48
N SER A 145 4.08 8.79 11.99
CA SER A 145 4.33 10.19 12.36
C SER A 145 4.67 11.19 11.24
N ASN A 146 3.66 11.91 10.75
CA ASN A 146 3.35 13.27 11.23
C ASN A 146 2.09 13.83 10.55
N GLY A 147 0.97 13.88 11.29
CA GLY A 147 -0.26 14.58 10.87
C GLY A 147 -1.55 13.89 11.29
N THR A 148 -1.87 13.97 12.59
CA THR A 148 -3.23 14.02 13.17
C THR A 148 -4.35 13.25 12.44
N ASP A 149 -4.56 11.99 12.82
CA ASP A 149 -5.91 11.42 12.88
C ASP A 149 -6.48 11.73 14.27
N GLU A 150 -6.77 13.00 14.51
CA GLU A 150 -7.65 13.41 15.60
C GLU A 150 -8.96 13.85 14.94
N ASN A 151 -10.06 13.25 15.40
CA ASN A 151 -11.48 13.55 15.11
C ASN A 151 -12.18 12.69 14.04
N ASP A 152 -12.42 11.42 14.38
CA ASP A 152 -13.67 10.71 14.02
C ASP A 152 -14.33 10.23 15.33
N ALA A 153 -14.68 11.19 16.19
CA ALA A 153 -15.60 11.01 17.31
C ALA A 153 -16.60 12.16 17.29
N LEU A 154 -17.66 11.99 16.51
CA LEU A 154 -19.02 12.43 16.85
C LEU A 154 -20.04 11.74 15.95
#